data_AF-S8BW39-F1
#
_entry.id   AF-S8BW39-F1
#
_cell.length_a   1.000
_cell.length_b   1.000
_cell.length_c   1.000
_cell.angle_alpha   90.00
_cell.angle_beta   90.00
_cell.angle_gamma   90.00
#
_symmetry.space_group_name_H-M   'P 1'
#
loop_
_entity.id
_entity.type
_entity.pdbx_description
1 polymer ?
#
loop_
_entity_poly.entity_id
_entity_poly.type
_entity_poly.pdbx_seq_one_letter_code
_entity_poly.pdbx_strand_id
1 'polypeptide(L)'
;AISVASFNVERYKLQDKITVKQGSWFDPLIDLRGRLSGMVGNPPYVPSADIEGMRAEVSKHEPRLAMDGGDDGMDGLRHLCDGASEMLKHGGFFAFETNGEKQCNFIADYIETKGKGRFHGVRTVADFAGILRFVTGY
;
A
#
# COMPACT_ATOMS: atom_id res chain seq x y z
N ALA A 1 6.15 7.39 -13.50
CA ALA A 1 6.44 6.45 -12.39
C ALA A 1 7.47 5.40 -12.79
N ILE A 2 7.14 4.47 -13.71
CA ILE A 2 8.04 3.36 -14.10
C ILE A 2 9.41 3.83 -14.59
N SER A 3 9.46 4.80 -15.50
CA SER A 3 10.73 5.37 -16.00
C SER A 3 11.61 5.93 -14.87
N VAL A 4 11.01 6.65 -13.93
CA VAL A 4 11.72 7.23 -12.77
C VAL A 4 12.20 6.12 -11.83
N ALA A 5 11.38 5.10 -11.58
CA ALA A 5 11.77 3.95 -10.77
C ALA A 5 12.95 3.19 -11.41
N SER A 6 12.88 2.89 -12.71
CA SER A 6 13.95 2.25 -13.47
C SER A 6 15.23 3.09 -13.47
N PHE A 7 15.11 4.41 -13.66
CA PHE A 7 16.25 5.33 -13.55
C PHE A 7 16.90 5.28 -12.16
N ASN A 8 16.11 5.24 -11.08
CA ASN A 8 16.64 5.12 -9.72
C ASN A 8 17.34 3.77 -9.49
N VAL A 9 16.76 2.67 -9.99
CA VAL A 9 17.39 1.34 -9.92
C VAL A 9 18.75 1.34 -10.61
N GLU A 10 18.85 1.96 -11.79
CA GLU A 10 20.12 2.08 -12.51
C GLU A 10 21.11 2.99 -11.79
N ARG A 11 20.66 4.18 -11.37
CA ARG A 11 21.45 5.19 -10.65
C ARG A 11 22.12 4.60 -9.41
N TYR A 12 21.42 3.75 -8.67
CA TYR A 12 21.92 3.13 -7.45
C TYR A 12 22.54 1.73 -7.67
N LYS A 13 22.63 1.27 -8.91
CA LYS A 13 23.24 -0.03 -9.30
C LYS A 13 22.58 -1.23 -8.61
N LEU A 14 21.25 -1.28 -8.64
CA LEU A 14 20.43 -2.32 -7.97
C LEU A 14 19.73 -3.27 -8.94
N GLN A 15 20.18 -3.34 -10.19
CA GLN A 15 19.53 -4.15 -11.24
C GLN A 15 19.52 -5.66 -10.93
N ASP A 16 20.45 -6.13 -10.10
CA ASP A 16 20.53 -7.52 -9.63
C ASP A 16 19.52 -7.84 -8.51
N LYS A 17 18.94 -6.81 -7.88
CA LYS A 17 18.07 -6.94 -6.70
C LYS A 17 16.64 -6.45 -6.93
N ILE A 18 16.44 -5.48 -7.83
CA ILE A 18 15.15 -4.83 -8.04
C ILE A 18 14.70 -5.04 -9.49
N THR A 19 13.54 -5.67 -9.64
CA THR A 19 12.82 -5.74 -10.92
C THR A 19 11.62 -4.80 -10.86
N VAL A 20 11.52 -3.89 -11.82
CA VAL A 20 10.36 -2.98 -11.95
C VAL A 20 9.39 -3.59 -12.95
N LYS A 21 8.13 -3.80 -12.55
CA LYS A 21 7.06 -4.25 -13.44
C LYS A 21 5.98 -3.16 -13.55
N GLN A 22 5.50 -2.92 -14.77
CA GLN A 22 4.39 -2.01 -15.04
C GLN A 22 3.08 -2.78 -15.10
N GLY A 23 2.06 -2.32 -14.38
CA GLY A 23 0.73 -2.88 -14.43
C GLY A 23 -0.18 -2.28 -13.37
N SER A 24 -1.39 -2.83 -13.28
CA SER A 24 -2.35 -2.50 -12.23
C SER A 24 -2.21 -3.52 -11.11
N TRP A 25 -1.96 -3.04 -9.89
CA TRP A 25 -1.93 -3.86 -8.67
C TRP A 25 -1.14 -5.18 -8.84
N PHE A 26 -1.83 -6.32 -8.77
CA PHE A 26 -1.24 -7.66 -8.80
C PHE A 26 -1.13 -8.27 -10.20
N ASP A 27 -1.72 -7.64 -11.23
CA ASP A 27 -1.71 -8.15 -12.61
C ASP A 27 -0.30 -8.53 -13.09
N PRO A 28 0.74 -7.69 -12.92
CA PRO A 28 2.09 -8.04 -13.39
C PRO A 28 2.82 -9.05 -12.49
N LEU A 29 2.21 -9.46 -11.37
CA LEU A 29 2.80 -10.31 -10.34
C LEU A 29 2.14 -11.69 -10.24
N ILE A 30 1.22 -12.03 -11.15
CA ILE A 30 0.44 -13.28 -11.07
C ILE A 30 1.32 -14.54 -10.99
N ASP A 31 2.51 -14.52 -11.57
CA ASP A 31 3.53 -15.58 -11.52
C ASP A 31 4.15 -15.80 -10.12
N LEU A 32 3.92 -14.86 -9.20
CA LEU A 32 4.42 -14.84 -7.83
C LEU A 32 3.33 -15.08 -6.78
N ARG A 33 2.10 -15.40 -7.19
CA ARG A 33 0.99 -15.72 -6.27
C ARG A 33 1.39 -16.81 -5.27
N GLY A 34 1.14 -16.59 -3.98
CA GLY A 34 1.52 -17.48 -2.88
C GLY A 34 3.02 -17.62 -2.62
N ARG A 35 3.87 -16.78 -3.22
CA ARG A 35 5.34 -16.89 -3.16
C ARG A 35 6.02 -15.68 -2.55
N LEU A 36 5.33 -14.56 -2.40
CA LEU A 36 5.91 -13.35 -1.83
C LEU A 36 6.20 -13.55 -0.34
N SER A 37 7.41 -13.18 0.09
CA SER A 37 7.79 -13.23 1.51
C SER A 37 7.35 -12.00 2.29
N GLY A 38 7.07 -10.90 1.59
CA GLY A 38 6.66 -9.65 2.19
C GLY A 38 6.02 -8.74 1.14
N MET A 39 5.10 -7.88 1.59
CA MET A 39 4.49 -6.85 0.76
C MET A 39 4.48 -5.52 1.48
N VAL A 40 4.97 -4.48 0.82
CA VAL A 40 4.96 -3.12 1.35
C VAL A 40 4.28 -2.21 0.33
N GLY A 41 3.50 -1.24 0.81
CA GLY A 41 2.77 -0.34 -0.07
C GLY A 41 2.44 0.97 0.60
N ASN A 42 2.60 2.05 -0.14
CA ASN A 42 1.99 3.34 0.14
C ASN A 42 0.95 3.59 -0.98
N PRO A 43 -0.26 3.01 -0.86
CA PRO A 43 -1.30 3.19 -1.86
C PRO A 43 -1.90 4.60 -1.79
N PRO A 44 -2.61 5.05 -2.84
CA PRO A 44 -3.44 6.24 -2.75
C PRO A 44 -4.52 6.05 -1.67
N TYR A 45 -4.64 7.02 -0.77
CA TYR A 45 -5.49 6.94 0.42
C TYR A 45 -6.30 8.21 0.69
N VAL A 46 -6.28 9.19 -0.23
CA VAL A 46 -6.98 10.47 -0.08
C VAL A 46 -8.39 10.32 -0.63
N PRO A 47 -9.45 10.69 0.12
CA PRO A 47 -10.80 10.74 -0.43
C PRO A 47 -10.88 11.64 -1.66
N SER A 48 -11.56 11.15 -2.69
CA SER A 48 -11.70 11.82 -3.99
C SER A 48 -12.17 13.28 -3.87
N ALA A 49 -13.07 13.55 -2.93
CA ALA A 49 -13.62 14.87 -2.65
C ALA A 49 -12.64 15.84 -1.98
N ASP A 50 -11.63 15.33 -1.28
CA ASP A 50 -10.66 16.14 -0.53
C ASP A 50 -9.49 16.60 -1.39
N ILE A 51 -9.25 15.96 -2.54
CA ILE A 51 -8.09 16.21 -3.41
C ILE A 51 -8.04 17.67 -3.91
N GLU A 52 -9.18 18.23 -4.32
CA GLU A 52 -9.25 19.61 -4.80
C GLU A 52 -9.00 20.65 -3.69
N GLY A 53 -9.31 20.28 -2.44
CA GLY A 53 -9.07 21.11 -1.26
C GLY A 53 -7.66 21.05 -0.71
N MET A 54 -6.79 20.18 -1.24
CA MET A 54 -5.40 20.07 -0.80
C MET A 54 -4.60 21.32 -1.17
N ARG A 55 -3.54 21.58 -0.39
CA ARG A 55 -2.60 22.67 -0.65
C ARG A 55 -2.18 22.67 -2.12
N ALA A 56 -2.03 23.85 -2.71
CA ALA A 56 -1.77 24.01 -4.13
C ALA A 56 -0.55 23.23 -4.60
N GLU A 57 0.46 23.03 -3.74
CA GLU A 57 1.63 22.23 -4.08
C GLU A 57 1.29 20.74 -4.30
N VAL A 58 0.36 20.20 -3.52
CA VAL A 58 -0.05 18.79 -3.62
C VAL A 58 -1.06 18.61 -4.75
N SER A 59 -2.11 19.42 -4.78
CA SER A 59 -3.17 19.30 -5.80
C SER A 59 -2.69 19.61 -7.22
N LYS A 60 -1.62 20.42 -7.39
CA LYS A 60 -1.10 20.79 -8.72
C LYS A 60 0.14 20.02 -9.17
N HIS A 61 0.91 19.40 -8.26
CA HIS A 61 2.16 18.73 -8.64
C HIS A 61 2.15 17.22 -8.42
N GLU A 62 1.29 16.69 -7.55
CA GLU A 62 1.16 15.24 -7.40
C GLU A 62 0.15 14.67 -8.41
N PRO A 63 0.47 13.54 -9.08
CA PRO A 63 -0.51 12.88 -9.95
C PRO A 63 -1.74 12.43 -9.16
N ARG A 64 -2.95 12.73 -9.65
CA ARG A 64 -4.20 12.30 -9.01
C ARG A 64 -4.21 10.79 -8.72
N LEU A 65 -3.71 9.97 -9.65
CA LEU A 65 -3.60 8.52 -9.49
C LEU A 65 -2.78 8.07 -8.28
N ALA A 66 -1.83 8.90 -7.82
CA ALA A 66 -1.01 8.62 -6.64
C ALA A 66 -1.69 9.02 -5.32
N MET A 67 -2.81 9.76 -5.38
CA MET A 67 -3.52 10.28 -4.21
C MET A 67 -4.91 9.67 -4.03
N ASP A 68 -5.65 9.49 -5.12
CA ASP A 68 -7.07 9.16 -5.14
C ASP A 68 -7.36 7.73 -4.66
N GLY A 69 -7.80 7.63 -3.41
CA GLY A 69 -8.21 6.39 -2.77
C GLY A 69 -9.70 6.09 -2.87
N GLY A 70 -10.42 6.76 -3.77
CA GLY A 70 -11.86 6.62 -3.96
C GLY A 70 -12.68 7.46 -2.97
N ASP A 71 -13.95 7.11 -2.79
CA ASP A 71 -14.92 7.94 -2.05
C ASP A 71 -14.52 8.19 -0.59
N ASP A 72 -13.96 7.18 0.08
CA ASP A 72 -13.54 7.24 1.48
C ASP A 72 -12.02 7.11 1.69
N GLY A 73 -11.26 7.07 0.59
CA GLY A 73 -9.80 6.93 0.62
C GLY A 73 -9.32 5.50 0.91
N MET A 74 -10.17 4.49 0.86
CA MET A 74 -9.84 3.12 1.29
C MET A 74 -9.78 2.09 0.17
N ASP A 75 -10.07 2.45 -1.09
CA ASP A 75 -10.18 1.49 -2.18
C ASP A 75 -8.87 0.72 -2.40
N GLY A 76 -7.76 1.45 -2.50
CA GLY A 76 -6.43 0.85 -2.63
C GLY A 76 -6.03 0.02 -1.42
N LEU A 77 -6.37 0.47 -0.22
CA LEU A 77 -6.07 -0.24 1.03
C LEU A 77 -6.82 -1.56 1.14
N ARG A 78 -8.14 -1.56 0.86
CA ARG A 78 -8.94 -2.79 0.83
C ARG A 78 -8.41 -3.76 -0.23
N HIS A 79 -8.11 -3.26 -1.42
CA HIS A 79 -7.56 -4.08 -2.50
C HIS A 79 -6.24 -4.75 -2.11
N LEU A 80 -5.32 -4.00 -1.49
CA LEU A 80 -4.07 -4.55 -0.99
C LEU A 80 -4.28 -5.59 0.11
N CYS A 81 -5.18 -5.35 1.07
CA CYS A 81 -5.47 -6.29 2.15
C CYS A 81 -6.05 -7.61 1.63
N ASP A 82 -6.99 -7.53 0.68
CA ASP A 82 -7.62 -8.71 0.10
C ASP A 82 -6.59 -9.51 -0.72
N GLY A 83 -5.83 -8.84 -1.59
CA GLY A 83 -4.83 -9.50 -2.44
C GLY A 83 -3.60 -9.99 -1.68
N ALA A 84 -3.20 -9.33 -0.59
CA ALA A 84 -2.07 -9.76 0.25
C ALA A 84 -2.19 -11.23 0.66
N SER A 85 -3.40 -11.66 1.00
CA SER A 85 -3.66 -13.03 1.47
C SER A 85 -3.47 -14.09 0.38
N GLU A 86 -3.58 -13.70 -0.88
CA GLU A 86 -3.38 -14.58 -2.02
C GLU A 86 -1.94 -14.56 -2.53
N MET A 87 -1.26 -13.43 -2.35
CA MET A 87 0.08 -13.21 -2.91
C MET A 87 1.19 -13.68 -1.96
N LEU A 88 0.97 -13.59 -0.65
CA LEU A 88 1.96 -13.97 0.35
C LEU A 88 2.05 -15.48 0.51
N LYS A 89 3.27 -15.98 0.74
CA LYS A 89 3.51 -17.34 1.23
C LYS A 89 3.12 -17.44 2.71
N HIS A 90 2.97 -18.65 3.23
CA HIS A 90 2.79 -18.85 4.68
C HIS A 90 3.93 -18.21 5.50
N GLY A 91 3.54 -17.38 6.48
CA GLY A 91 4.47 -16.61 7.32
C GLY A 91 5.11 -15.40 6.60
N GLY A 92 4.61 -15.02 5.42
CA GLY A 92 4.96 -13.76 4.79
C GLY A 92 4.25 -12.58 5.45
N PHE A 93 4.85 -11.39 5.41
CA PHE A 93 4.32 -10.23 6.11
C PHE A 93 3.77 -9.16 5.18
N PHE A 94 3.00 -8.22 5.73
CA PHE A 94 2.65 -6.97 5.04
C PHE A 94 2.88 -5.74 5.92
N ALA A 95 3.09 -4.59 5.26
CA ALA A 95 3.05 -3.28 5.88
C ALA A 95 2.51 -2.24 4.89
N PHE A 96 1.35 -1.65 5.20
CA PHE A 96 0.71 -0.64 4.35
C PHE A 96 0.60 0.70 5.05
N GLU A 97 0.96 1.76 4.35
CA GLU A 97 0.77 3.14 4.81
C GLU A 97 -0.70 3.55 4.65
N THR A 98 -1.20 4.29 5.62
CA THR A 98 -2.57 4.83 5.70
C THR A 98 -2.53 6.31 6.08
N ASN A 99 -3.64 7.00 5.92
CA ASN A 99 -3.76 8.41 6.31
C ASN A 99 -4.33 8.60 7.73
N GLY A 100 -3.49 8.32 8.73
CA GLY A 100 -3.81 8.62 10.12
C GLY A 100 -4.65 7.56 10.83
N GLU A 101 -4.93 7.84 12.09
CA GLU A 101 -5.56 6.90 13.04
C GLU A 101 -6.88 6.29 12.56
N LYS A 102 -7.77 7.10 11.97
CA LYS A 102 -9.08 6.60 11.51
C LYS A 102 -8.94 5.51 10.45
N GLN A 103 -8.08 5.70 9.46
CA GLN A 103 -7.85 4.69 8.42
C GLN A 103 -7.07 3.50 8.96
N CYS A 104 -6.04 3.73 9.78
CA CYS A 104 -5.28 2.69 10.46
C CYS A 104 -6.20 1.71 11.20
N ASN A 105 -7.06 2.23 12.07
CA ASN A 105 -7.95 1.42 12.89
C ASN A 105 -8.99 0.70 12.03
N PHE A 106 -9.56 1.38 11.03
CA PHE A 106 -10.51 0.73 10.12
C PHE A 106 -9.86 -0.43 9.35
N ILE A 107 -8.63 -0.28 8.83
CA ILE A 107 -7.97 -1.35 8.09
C ILE A 107 -7.59 -2.51 9.01
N ALA A 108 -7.14 -2.23 10.24
CA ALA A 108 -6.90 -3.29 11.22
C ALA A 108 -8.19 -4.09 11.48
N ASP A 109 -9.30 -3.42 11.77
CA ASP A 109 -10.61 -4.05 11.98
C ASP A 109 -11.10 -4.79 10.73
N TYR A 110 -10.90 -4.22 9.53
CA TYR A 110 -11.26 -4.84 8.26
C TYR A 110 -10.53 -6.17 8.08
N ILE A 111 -9.22 -6.20 8.36
CA ILE A 111 -8.40 -7.41 8.25
C ILE A 111 -8.85 -8.46 9.29
N GLU A 112 -9.10 -8.05 10.53
CA GLU A 112 -9.54 -8.98 11.59
C GLU A 112 -10.94 -9.57 11.34
N THR A 113 -11.82 -8.82 10.69
CA THR A 113 -13.20 -9.24 10.44
C THR A 113 -13.40 -9.92 9.09
N LYS A 114 -13.04 -9.26 7.98
CA LYS A 114 -13.20 -9.77 6.62
C LYS A 114 -12.08 -10.72 6.23
N GLY A 115 -10.86 -10.45 6.70
CA GLY A 115 -9.68 -11.29 6.51
C GLY A 115 -9.47 -12.33 7.62
N LYS A 116 -10.49 -12.61 8.45
CA LYS A 116 -10.36 -13.47 9.63
C LYS A 116 -9.66 -14.79 9.31
N GLY A 117 -8.59 -15.07 10.05
CA GLY A 117 -7.79 -16.30 9.90
C GLY A 117 -6.80 -16.29 8.73
N ARG A 118 -6.74 -15.22 7.92
CA ARG A 118 -5.74 -15.05 6.85
C ARG A 118 -4.44 -14.44 7.35
N PHE A 119 -4.52 -13.63 8.39
CA PHE A 119 -3.38 -12.93 9.00
C PHE A 119 -3.40 -13.05 10.52
N HIS A 120 -2.21 -13.00 11.10
CA HIS A 120 -1.93 -12.95 12.52
C HIS A 120 -1.12 -11.70 12.85
N GLY A 121 -1.16 -11.32 14.13
CA GLY A 121 -0.34 -10.22 14.64
C GLY A 121 -0.62 -8.88 13.95
N VAL A 122 -1.87 -8.62 13.57
CA VAL A 122 -2.28 -7.34 12.98
C VAL A 122 -2.05 -6.23 14.00
N ARG A 123 -1.35 -5.17 13.59
CA ARG A 123 -0.99 -4.03 14.45
C ARG A 123 -1.04 -2.73 13.67
N THR A 124 -1.45 -1.66 14.36
CA THR A 124 -1.24 -0.28 13.92
C THR A 124 0.08 0.23 14.50
N VAL A 125 0.85 0.96 13.70
CA VAL A 125 2.18 1.46 14.05
C VAL A 125 2.26 2.95 13.74
N ALA A 126 2.76 3.73 14.69
CA ALA A 126 2.97 5.16 14.53
C ALA A 126 4.24 5.47 13.73
N ASP A 127 4.23 6.59 13.02
CA ASP A 127 5.44 7.20 12.49
C ASP A 127 6.28 7.88 13.60
N PHE A 128 7.40 8.50 13.23
CA PHE A 128 8.27 9.20 14.19
C PHE A 128 7.65 10.47 14.78
N ALA A 129 6.55 10.98 14.22
CA ALA A 129 5.78 12.09 14.78
C ALA A 129 4.69 11.60 15.76
N GLY A 130 4.58 10.29 15.98
CA GLY A 130 3.58 9.69 16.87
C GLY A 130 2.20 9.54 16.23
N ILE A 131 2.08 9.73 14.91
CA ILE A 131 0.82 9.57 14.19
C ILE A 131 0.69 8.12 13.73
N LEU A 132 -0.42 7.46 14.03
CA LEU A 132 -0.72 6.13 13.48
C LEU A 132 -0.72 6.20 11.96
N ARG A 133 0.19 5.45 11.34
CA ARG A 133 0.51 5.60 9.92
C ARG A 133 0.51 4.28 9.19
N PHE A 134 0.85 3.18 9.85
CA PHE A 134 1.00 1.88 9.19
C PHE A 134 0.11 0.82 9.81
N VAL A 135 -0.40 -0.08 8.98
CA VAL A 135 -0.98 -1.36 9.41
C VAL A 135 -0.06 -2.48 8.95
N THR A 136 0.28 -3.38 9.87
CA THR A 136 1.20 -4.50 9.64
C THR A 136 0.61 -5.82 10.10
N GLY A 137 1.05 -6.94 9.54
CA GLY A 137 0.66 -8.30 9.95
C GLY A 137 1.44 -9.39 9.19
N TYR A 138 1.19 -10.67 9.49
CA TYR A 138 1.86 -11.83 8.88
C TYR A 138 1.01 -13.10 8.82
#